data_AF-A0A9X3JYT7-F1
#
_entry.id   AF-A0A9X3JYT7-F1
#
_cell.length_a   1.000
_cell.length_b   1.000
_cell.length_c   1.000
_cell.angle_alpha   90.00
_cell.angle_beta   90.00
_cell.angle_gamma   90.00
#
_symmetry.space_group_name_H-M   'P 1'
#
loop_
_entity.id
_entity.type
_entity.pdbx_description
1 polymer ?
#
loop_
_entity_poly.entity_id
_entity_poly.type
_entity_poly.pdbx_seq_one_letter_code
_entity_poly.pdbx_strand_id
1 'polypeptide(L)' 'MIFTAVFTPAGVPAPLIDHHNAAIVRVVRSADFSDKLAALGISATPSTPAELARRVQDTHVAWSTMVKNAGYQAQ' A
#
# COMPACT_ATOMS: atom_id res chain seq x y z
N MET A 1 -6.44 -6.69 7.19
CA MET A 1 -6.16 -7.04 5.79
C MET A 1 -4.68 -6.82 5.51
N ILE A 2 -4.05 -7.74 4.78
CA ILE A 2 -2.64 -7.65 4.40
C ILE A 2 -2.58 -7.00 3.02
N PHE A 3 -1.64 -6.07 2.83
CA PHE A 3 -1.37 -5.46 1.53
C PHE A 3 0.12 -5.13 1.41
N THR A 4 0.58 -4.98 0.17
CA THR A 4 1.94 -4.49 -0.14
C THR A 4 1.82 -3.10 -0.75
N ALA A 5 2.75 -2.21 -0.40
CA ALA A 5 2.79 -0.85 -0.92
C ALA A 5 4.23 -0.36 -1.06
N VAL A 6 4.43 0.65 -1.92
CA VAL A 6 5.71 1.31 -2.15
C VAL A 6 5.75 2.63 -1.39
N PHE A 7 6.86 2.91 -0.72
CA PHE A 7 7.07 4.12 0.06
C PHE A 7 8.30 4.87 -0.43
N THR A 8 8.31 6.17 -0.20
CA THR A 8 9.46 7.04 -0.45
C THR A 8 9.95 7.63 0.89
N PRO A 9 11.20 8.12 0.98
CA PRO A 9 11.67 8.82 2.16
C PRO A 9 10.83 10.04 2.50
N ALA A 10 10.82 10.44 3.77
CA ALA A 10 10.17 11.68 4.19
C ALA A 10 10.86 12.90 3.53
N GLY A 11 10.08 13.92 3.19
CA GLY A 11 10.57 15.18 2.60
C GLY A 11 10.70 15.19 1.08
N VAL A 12 10.33 14.10 0.39
CA VAL A 12 10.28 14.09 -1.09
C VAL A 12 9.22 15.08 -1.59
N PRO A 13 9.54 15.99 -2.54
CA PRO A 13 8.56 16.93 -3.08
C PRO A 13 7.39 16.24 -3.79
N ALA A 14 6.19 16.82 -3.66
CA ALA A 14 4.96 16.27 -4.26
C ALA A 14 5.07 15.99 -5.78
N PRO A 15 5.66 16.88 -6.62
CA PRO A 15 5.78 16.60 -8.06
C PRO A 15 6.59 15.34 -8.35
N LEU A 16 7.57 15.02 -7.50
CA LEU A 16 8.37 13.81 -7.65
C LEU A 16 7.55 12.58 -7.23
N ILE A 17 6.78 12.68 -6.15
CA ILE A 17 5.85 11.61 -5.73
C ILE A 17 4.84 11.31 -6.85
N ASP A 18 4.27 12.35 -7.46
CA ASP A 18 3.29 12.21 -8.53
C ASP A 18 3.90 11.54 -9.77
N HIS A 19 5.14 11.91 -10.13
CA HIS A 19 5.86 11.26 -11.23
C HIS A 19 6.10 9.77 -10.96
N HIS A 20 6.54 9.40 -9.76
CA HIS A 20 6.72 7.99 -9.38
C HIS A 20 5.40 7.23 -9.35
N ASN A 21 4.34 7.83 -8.80
CA ASN A 21 3.01 7.23 -8.76
C ASN A 21 2.50 6.94 -10.18
N ALA A 22 2.63 7.88 -11.11
CA ALA A 22 2.24 7.68 -12.50
C ALA A 22 2.95 6.49 -13.16
N ALA A 23 4.26 6.34 -12.93
CA ALA A 23 5.03 5.21 -13.44
C ALA A 23 4.56 3.87 -12.83
N ILE A 24 4.35 3.84 -11.51
CA ILE A 24 3.85 2.65 -10.78
C ILE A 24 2.45 2.26 -11.29
N VAL A 25 1.54 3.23 -11.41
CA VAL A 25 0.17 3.00 -11.91
C VAL A 25 0.19 2.41 -13.31
N ARG A 26 1.11 2.85 -14.18
CA ARG A 26 1.26 2.28 -15.52
C ARG A 26 1.64 0.80 -15.48
N VAL A 27 2.57 0.41 -14.60
CA VAL A 27 2.98 -0.99 -14.43
C VAL A 27 1.83 -1.81 -13.85
N VAL A 28 1.18 -1.32 -12.79
CA VAL A 28 0.06 -2.00 -12.12
C VAL A 28 -1.11 -2.24 -13.08
N ARG A 29 -1.35 -1.33 -14.03
CA ARG A 29 -2.39 -1.48 -15.06
C ARG A 29 -2.00 -2.38 -16.23
N SER A 30 -0.75 -2.83 -16.32
CA SER A 30 -0.34 -3.73 -17.40
C SER A 30 -0.92 -5.13 -17.19
N ALA A 31 -1.37 -5.76 -18.28
CA ALA A 31 -1.93 -7.11 -18.25
C ALA A 31 -0.91 -8.12 -17.73
N ASP A 32 0.32 -8.10 -18.28
CA ASP A 32 1.41 -8.99 -17.85
C ASP A 32 1.68 -8.94 -16.34
N PHE A 33 1.71 -7.73 -15.75
CA PHE A 33 1.91 -7.59 -14.31
C PHE A 33 0.70 -8.10 -13.51
N SER A 34 -0.51 -7.80 -13.97
CA SER A 34 -1.74 -8.23 -13.32
C SER A 34 -1.88 -9.75 -13.35
N ASP A 35 -1.57 -10.39 -14.48
CA ASP A 35 -1.65 -11.85 -14.67
C ASP A 35 -0.63 -12.58 -13.78
N LYS A 36 0.60 -12.06 -13.70
CA LYS A 36 1.64 -12.61 -12.81
C LYS A 36 1.25 -12.54 -11.34
N LEU A 37 0.66 -11.41 -10.90
CA LEU A 37 0.20 -11.28 -9.52
C LEU A 37 -1.04 -12.13 -9.24
N ALA A 38 -1.96 -12.23 -10.20
CA ALA A 38 -3.14 -13.08 -10.09
C ALA A 38 -2.75 -14.56 -9.93
N ALA A 39 -1.70 -15.03 -10.63
CA ALA A 39 -1.14 -16.37 -10.45
C ALA A 39 -0.61 -16.64 -9.03
N LEU A 40 -0.27 -15.58 -8.27
CA LEU A 40 0.13 -15.65 -6.86
C LEU A 40 -1.02 -15.41 -5.89
N GLY A 41 -2.26 -15.27 -6.38
CA GLY A 41 -3.43 -14.93 -5.56
C GLY A 41 -3.48 -13.46 -5.11
N ILE A 42 -2.72 -12.58 -5.76
CA ILE A 42 -2.62 -11.15 -5.43
C ILE A 42 -3.45 -10.34 -6.42
N SER A 43 -4.35 -9.50 -5.90
CA SER A 43 -5.06 -8.51 -6.73
C SER A 43 -4.27 -7.21 -6.79
N ALA A 44 -3.80 -6.87 -7.99
CA ALA A 44 -3.11 -5.62 -8.25
C ALA A 44 -4.14 -4.50 -8.46
N THR A 45 -4.15 -3.49 -7.59
CA THR A 45 -5.04 -2.33 -7.73
C THR A 45 -4.23 -1.04 -7.64
N PRO A 46 -4.33 -0.14 -8.64
CA PRO A 46 -3.65 1.15 -8.56
C PRO A 46 -4.32 2.02 -7.49
N SER A 47 -3.56 2.93 -6.88
CA SER A 47 -4.07 3.94 -5.97
C SER A 47 -3.31 5.25 -6.11
N THR A 48 -3.92 6.31 -5.62
CA THR A 48 -3.24 7.59 -5.36
C THR A 48 -2.40 7.52 -4.09
N PRO A 49 -1.43 8.45 -3.89
CA PRO A 49 -0.69 8.57 -2.64
C PRO A 49 -1.61 8.82 -1.42
N ALA A 50 -2.66 9.63 -1.61
CA ALA A 50 -3.63 9.95 -0.55
C ALA A 50 -4.47 8.72 -0.14
N GLU A 51 -4.92 7.92 -1.10
CA GLU A 51 -5.65 6.67 -0.81
C GLU A 51 -4.77 5.67 -0.07
N LEU A 52 -3.50 5.55 -0.45
CA LEU A 52 -2.55 4.70 0.25
C LEU A 52 -2.32 5.18 1.69
N ALA A 53 -2.12 6.48 1.88
CA ALA A 53 -1.96 7.08 3.21
C ALA A 53 -3.17 6.77 4.10
N ARG A 54 -4.39 6.92 3.57
CA ARG A 54 -5.62 6.56 4.27
C ARG A 54 -5.67 5.07 4.62
N ARG A 55 -5.36 4.18 3.68
CA ARG A 55 -5.32 2.73 3.93
C ARG A 55 -4.34 2.35 5.03
N VAL A 56 -3.16 2.98 5.07
CA VAL A 56 -2.17 2.75 6.14
C VAL A 56 -2.74 3.16 7.50
N GLN A 57 -3.36 4.34 7.60
CA GLN A 57 -3.97 4.81 8.85
C GLN A 57 -5.10 3.88 9.32
N ASP A 58 -6.03 3.52 8.43
CA ASP A 58 -7.15 2.64 8.73
C ASP A 58 -6.65 1.26 9.21
N THR A 59 -5.62 0.73 8.53
CA THR A 59 -5.03 -0.57 8.86
C THR A 59 -4.29 -0.51 10.20
N HIS A 60 -3.54 0.56 10.46
CA HIS A 60 -2.85 0.79 11.73
C HIS A 60 -3.85 0.87 12.90
N VAL A 61 -4.95 1.61 12.75
CA VAL A 61 -6.00 1.70 13.78
C VAL A 61 -6.61 0.33 14.06
N ALA A 62 -6.97 -0.43 13.03
CA ALA A 62 -7.56 -1.75 13.17
C ALA A 62 -6.63 -2.73 13.91
N TRP A 63 -5.37 -2.83 13.49
CA TRP A 63 -4.40 -3.72 14.13
C TRP A 63 -4.04 -3.26 15.54
N SER A 64 -3.88 -1.96 15.79
CA SER A 64 -3.59 -1.46 17.14
C SER A 64 -4.73 -1.77 18.12
N THR A 65 -5.99 -1.69 17.67
CA THR A 65 -7.16 -2.08 18.47
C THR A 65 -7.15 -3.57 18.76
N MET A 66 -6.85 -4.40 17.75
CA MET A 66 -6.76 -5.85 17.92
C MET A 66 -5.67 -6.23 18.92
N VAL A 67 -4.46 -5.66 18.80
CA VAL A 67 -3.33 -5.93 19.70
C VAL A 67 -3.67 -5.54 21.14
N LYS A 68 -4.28 -4.37 21.35
CA LYS A 68 -4.74 -3.93 22.68
C LYS A 68 -5.78 -4.89 23.26
N ASN A 69 -6.77 -5.28 22.48
CA ASN A 69 -7.84 -6.19 22.94
C ASN A 69 -7.32 -7.61 23.21
N ALA A 70 -6.27 -8.04 22.51
CA ALA A 70 -5.61 -9.33 22.73
C ALA A 70 -4.71 -9.34 23.97
N GLY A 71 -4.48 -8.20 24.63
CA GLY A 71 -3.58 -8.09 25.78
C GLY A 71 -2.11 -8.37 25.44
N TYR A 72 -1.75 -8.27 24.15
CA TYR A 72 -0.39 -8.57 23.68
C TYR A 72 0.57 -7.47 24.11
N GLN A 73 1.68 -7.87 24.76
CA GLN A 73 2.82 -7.00 25.03
C GLN A 73 3.96 -7.38 24.09
N ALA A 74 4.52 -6.39 23.40
CA ALA A 74 5.74 -6.59 22.62
C ALA A 74 6.86 -7.04 23.57
N GLN A 75 7.60 -8.08 23.16
CA GLN A 75 8.79 -8.54 23.88
C GLN A 75 9.95 -7.55 23.72
#